data_AF-K1SFQ1-F1
#
_entry.id   AF-K1SFQ1-F1
#
_cell.length_a   1.000
_cell.length_b   1.000
_cell.length_c   1.000
_cell.angle_alpha   90.00
_cell.angle_beta   90.00
_cell.angle_gamma   90.00
#
_symmetry.space_group_name_H-M   'P 1'
#
loop_
_entity.id
_entity.type
_entity.pdbx_description
1 polymer ?
#
loop_
_entity_poly.entity_id
_entity_poly.type
_entity_poly.pdbx_seq_one_letter_code
_entity_poly.pdbx_strand_id
1 'polypeptide(L)'
;MTTRGIVWVKNGADKRKVFDNAELAEMMTDCGSFAPDEAGVRDATVNDLDATTIKLFLGNRFDRVLEKKGLTGDAFNEASLDMICSAIAKGHDCEKILRNLRFIRPDGTLTVAAMLLFGKYTQRWLPMMTAKCICFAGNSVGSKVFRDKVNDADMEGNLLHQYDTIMDFFTRNLHNVQVEDEFNSMGKLEIP
;
A
#
# COMPACT_ATOMS: atom_id res chain seq x y z
N MET A 1 2.77 8.15 32.54
CA MET A 1 3.77 9.14 32.04
C MET A 1 4.28 9.95 33.22
N THR A 2 5.59 9.95 33.47
CA THR A 2 6.21 10.91 34.41
C THR A 2 6.43 12.25 33.72
N THR A 3 6.49 13.34 34.49
CA THR A 3 6.73 14.74 34.10
C THR A 3 8.02 15.04 33.29
N ARG A 4 8.79 14.00 32.93
CA ARG A 4 10.03 14.06 32.11
C ARG A 4 10.00 13.20 30.84
N GLY A 5 8.86 12.61 30.46
CA GLY A 5 8.70 11.89 29.19
C GLY A 5 9.51 10.59 29.03
N ILE A 6 10.13 10.06 30.10
CA ILE A 6 10.95 8.85 30.04
C ILE A 6 10.06 7.61 30.17
N VAL A 7 10.19 6.68 29.22
CA VAL A 7 9.49 5.39 29.21
C VAL A 7 10.46 4.26 29.57
N TRP A 8 10.03 3.37 30.47
CA TRP A 8 10.80 2.22 30.94
C TRP A 8 10.08 0.93 30.56
N VAL A 9 10.83 -0.05 30.08
CA VAL A 9 10.33 -1.37 29.70
C VAL A 9 11.01 -2.44 30.56
N LYS A 10 10.25 -3.50 30.88
CA LYS A 10 10.75 -4.63 31.67
C LYS A 10 11.71 -5.48 30.82
N ASN A 11 12.89 -5.78 31.35
CA ASN A 11 13.88 -6.66 30.76
C ASN A 11 14.27 -7.72 31.79
N GLY A 12 13.55 -8.85 31.81
CA GLY A 12 13.72 -9.86 32.85
C GLY A 12 13.29 -9.35 34.23
N ALA A 13 14.22 -9.36 35.19
CA ALA A 13 14.01 -8.83 36.55
C ALA A 13 14.19 -7.29 36.65
N ASP A 14 14.90 -6.69 35.69
CA ASP A 14 15.24 -5.26 35.70
C ASP A 14 14.36 -4.42 34.76
N LYS A 15 14.45 -3.10 34.88
CA LYS A 15 13.83 -2.14 33.95
C LYS A 15 14.91 -1.43 33.17
N ARG A 16 14.74 -1.36 31.85
CA ARG A 16 15.61 -0.57 30.96
C ARG A 16 14.84 0.60 30.38
N LYS A 17 15.57 1.68 30.06
CA LYS A 17 15.01 2.86 29.40
C LYS A 17 14.82 2.54 27.91
N VAL A 18 13.70 2.97 27.34
CA VAL A 18 13.50 2.97 25.88
C VAL A 18 14.19 4.19 25.30
N PHE A 19 15.02 3.98 24.28
CA PHE A 19 15.82 5.04 23.68
C PHE A 19 15.16 5.65 22.43
N ASP A 20 14.30 4.91 21.74
CA ASP A 20 13.67 5.35 20.50
C ASP A 20 12.17 5.09 20.48
N ASN A 21 11.43 5.96 19.79
CA ASN A 21 10.00 5.81 19.57
C ASN A 21 9.68 4.63 18.63
N ALA A 22 10.61 4.26 17.73
CA ALA A 22 10.46 3.09 16.87
C ALA A 22 10.35 1.79 17.69
N GLU A 23 11.18 1.67 18.73
CA GLU A 23 11.17 0.53 19.65
C GLU A 23 9.83 0.42 20.41
N LEU A 24 9.26 1.55 20.82
CA LEU A 24 7.93 1.57 21.43
C LEU A 24 6.84 1.19 20.43
N ALA A 25 6.91 1.68 19.20
CA ALA A 25 5.94 1.37 18.16
C ALA A 25 5.95 -0.13 17.81
N GLU A 26 7.13 -0.73 17.70
CA GLU A 26 7.30 -2.18 17.46
C GLU A 26 6.67 -2.99 18.60
N MET A 27 7.00 -2.68 19.86
CA MET A 27 6.40 -3.34 21.02
C MET A 27 4.87 -3.22 21.09
N MET A 28 4.33 -2.05 20.73
CA MET A 28 2.88 -1.82 20.71
C MET A 28 2.21 -2.56 19.54
N THR A 29 2.93 -2.73 18.42
CA THR A 29 2.49 -3.52 17.27
C THR A 29 2.40 -5.01 17.64
N ASP A 30 3.44 -5.54 18.28
CA ASP A 30 3.48 -6.94 18.75
C ASP A 30 2.35 -7.27 19.73
N CYS A 31 1.97 -6.30 20.57
CA CYS A 31 0.85 -6.46 21.50
C CYS A 31 -0.53 -6.24 20.84
N GLY A 32 -0.59 -5.97 19.54
CA GLY A 32 -1.83 -5.66 18.80
C GLY A 32 -2.46 -4.31 19.20
N SER A 33 -1.76 -3.48 19.96
CA SER A 33 -2.24 -2.18 20.44
C SER A 33 -1.96 -1.04 19.45
N PHE A 34 -1.13 -1.28 18.45
CA PHE A 34 -0.79 -0.31 17.42
C PHE A 34 -0.83 -0.99 16.05
N ALA A 35 -1.66 -0.46 15.15
CA ALA A 35 -1.71 -0.84 13.75
C ALA A 35 -1.06 0.29 12.94
N PRO A 36 0.18 0.13 12.43
CA PRO A 36 0.91 1.19 11.74
C PRO A 36 0.21 1.69 10.48
N ASP A 37 -0.55 0.82 9.81
CA ASP A 37 -1.36 1.12 8.64
C ASP A 37 -2.62 1.93 9.01
N GLU A 38 -3.21 1.69 10.18
CA GLU A 38 -4.28 2.54 10.72
C GLU A 38 -3.73 3.84 11.32
N ALA A 39 -2.42 4.12 11.31
CA ALA A 39 -1.83 5.37 11.79
C ALA A 39 -2.37 6.59 11.01
N GLY A 40 -2.51 7.74 11.67
CA GLY A 40 -3.11 8.94 11.07
C GLY A 40 -2.08 9.77 10.33
N VAL A 41 -2.38 10.13 9.08
CA VAL A 41 -1.58 11.06 8.28
C VAL A 41 -2.05 12.47 8.61
N ARG A 42 -1.15 13.28 9.17
CA ARG A 42 -1.46 14.66 9.56
C ARG A 42 -1.78 15.50 8.33
N ASP A 43 -2.78 16.38 8.46
CA ASP A 43 -3.20 17.39 7.47
C ASP A 43 -3.66 16.87 6.10
N ALA A 44 -3.62 15.55 5.88
CA ALA A 44 -4.11 14.93 4.65
C ALA A 44 -5.64 14.89 4.62
N THR A 45 -6.19 15.17 3.44
CA THR A 45 -7.64 15.25 3.21
C THR A 45 -8.06 14.30 2.10
N VAL A 46 -9.37 14.06 1.98
CA VAL A 46 -9.93 13.21 0.90
C VAL A 46 -9.55 13.71 -0.49
N ASN A 47 -9.27 15.02 -0.65
CA ASN A 47 -8.82 15.60 -1.93
C ASN A 47 -7.43 15.13 -2.37
N ASP A 48 -6.60 14.67 -1.43
CA ASP A 48 -5.28 14.12 -1.69
C ASP A 48 -5.35 12.67 -2.20
N LEU A 49 -6.53 12.05 -2.15
CA LEU A 49 -6.78 10.72 -2.66
C LEU A 49 -7.25 10.76 -4.12
N ASP A 50 -6.88 9.74 -4.88
CA ASP A 50 -7.26 9.52 -6.26
C ASP A 50 -8.61 8.82 -6.36
N ALA A 51 -9.60 9.55 -6.89
CA ALA A 51 -10.97 9.08 -7.03
C ALA A 51 -11.07 7.89 -7.98
N THR A 52 -10.21 7.82 -9.00
CA THR A 52 -10.20 6.72 -9.98
C THR A 52 -9.76 5.41 -9.33
N THR A 53 -8.68 5.46 -8.55
CA THR A 53 -8.17 4.30 -7.82
C THR A 53 -9.17 3.84 -6.76
N ILE A 54 -9.80 4.77 -6.02
CA ILE A 54 -10.86 4.43 -5.06
C ILE A 54 -12.03 3.77 -5.78
N LYS A 55 -12.47 4.33 -6.91
CA LYS A 55 -13.54 3.76 -7.73
C LYS A 55 -13.23 2.32 -8.13
N LEU A 56 -12.04 2.08 -8.69
CA LEU A 56 -11.61 0.73 -9.08
C LEU A 56 -11.58 -0.23 -7.89
N PHE A 57 -11.03 0.21 -6.76
CA PHE A 57 -10.99 -0.59 -5.54
C PHE A 57 -12.39 -0.97 -5.05
N LEU A 58 -13.31 -0.01 -5.00
CA LEU A 58 -14.71 -0.26 -4.60
C LEU A 58 -15.43 -1.16 -5.61
N GLY A 59 -15.14 -0.98 -6.90
CA GLY A 59 -15.59 -1.86 -7.98
C GLY A 59 -15.21 -3.32 -7.71
N ASN A 60 -13.93 -3.58 -7.53
CA ASN A 60 -13.41 -4.92 -7.29
C ASN A 60 -13.90 -5.50 -5.95
N ARG A 61 -14.00 -4.67 -4.90
CA ARG A 61 -14.40 -5.11 -3.55
C ARG A 61 -15.89 -5.47 -3.49
N PHE A 62 -16.74 -4.73 -4.20
CA PHE A 62 -18.20 -4.86 -4.16
C PHE A 62 -18.80 -5.33 -5.49
N ASP A 63 -18.00 -6.00 -6.31
CA ASP A 63 -18.34 -6.45 -7.67
C ASP A 63 -19.73 -7.11 -7.73
N ARG A 64 -19.96 -8.15 -6.91
CA ARG A 64 -21.26 -8.84 -6.80
C ARG A 64 -22.46 -7.94 -6.51
N VAL A 65 -22.26 -6.83 -5.80
CA VAL A 65 -23.34 -5.87 -5.47
C VAL A 65 -23.59 -4.96 -6.67
N LEU A 66 -22.53 -4.54 -7.35
CA LEU A 66 -22.59 -3.68 -8.54
C LEU A 66 -23.15 -4.44 -9.74
N GLU A 67 -22.78 -5.70 -9.94
CA GLU A 67 -23.34 -6.61 -10.94
C GLU A 67 -24.86 -6.72 -10.82
N LYS A 68 -25.37 -6.96 -9.59
CA LYS A 68 -26.81 -7.03 -9.33
C LYS A 68 -27.55 -5.73 -9.62
N LYS A 69 -26.83 -4.61 -9.64
CA LYS A 69 -27.36 -3.28 -9.97
C LYS A 69 -27.10 -2.88 -11.42
N GLY A 70 -26.48 -3.74 -12.22
CA GLY A 70 -26.17 -3.49 -13.63
C GLY A 70 -25.02 -2.50 -13.85
N LEU A 71 -24.20 -2.21 -12.83
CA LEU A 71 -23.05 -1.32 -12.94
C LEU A 71 -21.80 -2.11 -13.30
N THR A 72 -21.75 -2.59 -14.54
CA THR A 72 -20.64 -3.41 -15.08
C THR A 72 -20.15 -2.87 -16.42
N GLY A 73 -18.88 -3.09 -16.75
CA GLY A 73 -18.30 -2.67 -18.04
C GLY A 73 -18.38 -1.15 -18.25
N ASP A 74 -18.93 -0.73 -19.39
CA ASP A 74 -19.02 0.68 -19.76
C ASP A 74 -19.84 1.50 -18.76
N ALA A 75 -20.93 0.92 -18.23
CA ALA A 75 -21.76 1.56 -17.21
C ALA A 75 -20.97 1.84 -15.93
N PHE A 76 -20.01 0.97 -15.56
CA PHE A 76 -19.12 1.22 -14.44
C PHE A 76 -18.12 2.33 -14.78
N ASN A 77 -17.52 2.30 -15.97
CA ASN A 77 -16.52 3.28 -16.39
C ASN A 77 -17.08 4.70 -16.46
N GLU A 78 -18.31 4.87 -16.93
CA GLU A 78 -18.99 6.17 -17.02
C GLU A 78 -19.57 6.67 -15.69
N ALA A 79 -19.87 5.77 -14.75
CA ALA A 79 -20.45 6.15 -13.47
C ALA A 79 -19.48 7.01 -12.62
N SER A 80 -20.01 8.03 -11.95
CA SER A 80 -19.23 8.79 -10.98
C SER A 80 -18.96 7.98 -9.70
N LEU A 81 -17.94 8.38 -8.94
CA LEU A 81 -17.63 7.75 -7.65
C LEU A 81 -18.83 7.80 -6.70
N ASP A 82 -19.58 8.91 -6.68
CA ASP A 82 -20.76 9.06 -5.83
C ASP A 82 -21.90 8.11 -6.21
N MET A 83 -22.10 7.87 -7.52
CA MET A 83 -23.08 6.89 -8.00
C MET A 83 -22.72 5.48 -7.54
N ILE A 84 -21.43 5.13 -7.59
CA ILE A 84 -20.93 3.82 -7.13
C ILE A 84 -21.08 3.69 -5.62
N CYS A 85 -20.74 4.72 -4.86
CA CYS A 85 -20.92 4.72 -3.40
C CYS A 85 -22.40 4.53 -3.02
N SER A 86 -23.29 5.27 -3.69
CA SER A 86 -24.75 5.16 -3.49
C SER A 86 -25.30 3.79 -3.91
N ALA A 87 -24.70 3.16 -4.93
CA ALA A 87 -25.03 1.82 -5.37
C ALA A 87 -24.54 0.75 -4.39
N ILE A 88 -23.40 0.93 -3.72
CA ILE A 88 -22.93 -0.02 -2.70
C ILE A 88 -23.85 0.02 -1.47
N ALA A 89 -24.09 1.23 -0.93
CA ALA A 89 -24.93 1.42 0.24
C ALA A 89 -25.80 2.67 0.09
N LYS A 90 -27.13 2.50 0.20
CA LYS A 90 -28.08 3.59 0.02
C LYS A 90 -27.85 4.67 1.09
N GLY A 91 -27.62 5.91 0.64
CA GLY A 91 -27.37 7.06 1.53
C GLY A 91 -25.96 7.11 2.13
N HIS A 92 -24.99 6.40 1.54
CA HIS A 92 -23.58 6.54 1.85
C HIS A 92 -22.88 7.35 0.75
N ASP A 93 -22.12 8.35 1.18
CA ASP A 93 -21.13 9.04 0.37
C ASP A 93 -19.78 8.30 0.42
N CYS A 94 -18.83 8.76 -0.39
CA CYS A 94 -17.48 8.20 -0.42
C CYS A 94 -16.81 8.23 0.96
N GLU A 95 -16.92 9.36 1.68
CA GLU A 95 -16.30 9.52 2.99
C GLU A 95 -16.81 8.48 4.01
N LYS A 96 -18.11 8.25 4.06
CA LYS A 96 -18.71 7.28 4.97
C LYS A 96 -18.34 5.84 4.62
N ILE A 97 -18.20 5.52 3.32
CA ILE A 97 -17.70 4.20 2.90
C ILE A 97 -16.24 4.04 3.32
N LEU A 98 -15.38 5.02 3.05
CA LEU A 98 -13.97 5.00 3.44
C LEU A 98 -13.80 4.91 4.97
N ARG A 99 -14.64 5.60 5.74
CA ARG A 99 -14.67 5.51 7.20
C ARG A 99 -15.05 4.10 7.67
N ASN A 100 -16.07 3.49 7.06
CA ASN A 100 -16.48 2.12 7.39
C ASN A 100 -15.40 1.09 7.06
N LEU A 101 -14.61 1.34 6.02
CA LEU A 101 -13.47 0.52 5.61
C LEU A 101 -12.19 0.83 6.42
N ARG A 102 -12.28 1.71 7.43
CA ARG A 102 -11.17 2.18 8.27
C ARG A 102 -10.08 2.95 7.53
N PHE A 103 -10.36 3.45 6.34
CA PHE A 103 -9.45 4.37 5.63
C PHE A 103 -9.47 5.77 6.23
N ILE A 104 -10.58 6.15 6.88
CA ILE A 104 -10.73 7.40 7.62
C ILE A 104 -10.99 7.06 9.08
N ARG A 105 -10.22 7.68 9.96
CA ARG A 105 -10.36 7.51 11.42
C ARG A 105 -11.62 8.22 11.94
N PRO A 106 -12.08 7.88 13.15
CA PRO A 106 -13.22 8.56 13.78
C PRO A 106 -13.01 10.08 13.97
N ASP A 107 -11.76 10.53 14.09
CA ASP A 107 -11.38 11.95 14.19
C ASP A 107 -11.34 12.67 12.83
N GLY A 108 -11.63 11.98 11.73
CA GLY A 108 -11.62 12.50 10.36
C GLY A 108 -10.26 12.44 9.67
N THR A 109 -9.19 12.02 10.35
CA THR A 109 -7.86 11.91 9.73
C THR A 109 -7.77 10.70 8.81
N LEU A 110 -7.06 10.86 7.69
CA LEU A 110 -6.77 9.75 6.79
C LEU A 110 -5.76 8.79 7.41
N THR A 111 -5.94 7.51 7.16
CA THR A 111 -4.96 6.49 7.59
C THR A 111 -3.77 6.41 6.63
N VAL A 112 -2.66 5.86 7.13
CA VAL A 112 -1.49 5.52 6.31
C VAL A 112 -1.89 4.54 5.20
N ALA A 113 -2.75 3.56 5.49
CA ALA A 113 -3.30 2.65 4.49
C ALA A 113 -4.03 3.38 3.35
N ALA A 114 -4.89 4.36 3.70
CA ALA A 114 -5.61 5.15 2.71
C ALA A 114 -4.66 5.94 1.81
N MET A 115 -3.63 6.55 2.39
CA MET A 115 -2.62 7.30 1.64
C MET A 115 -1.75 6.38 0.78
N LEU A 116 -1.35 5.21 1.29
CA LEU A 116 -0.54 4.26 0.55
C LEU A 116 -1.30 3.66 -0.64
N LEU A 117 -2.58 3.35 -0.50
CA LEU A 117 -3.36 2.73 -1.57
C LEU A 117 -3.92 3.75 -2.57
N PHE A 118 -4.37 4.91 -2.09
CA PHE A 118 -5.16 5.85 -2.89
C PHE A 118 -4.51 7.22 -3.03
N GLY A 119 -3.33 7.48 -2.47
CA GLY A 119 -2.68 8.79 -2.57
C GLY A 119 -2.34 9.20 -4.02
N LYS A 120 -2.63 10.45 -4.38
CA LYS A 120 -2.18 11.05 -5.67
C LYS A 120 -0.67 11.28 -5.69
N TYR A 121 -0.13 11.71 -4.55
CA TYR A 121 1.29 12.02 -4.34
C TYR A 121 1.74 11.43 -3.00
N THR A 122 1.77 10.10 -2.92
CA THR A 122 1.99 9.36 -1.67
C THR A 122 3.24 9.79 -0.93
N GLN A 123 4.36 9.98 -1.64
CA GLN A 123 5.66 10.33 -1.05
C GLN A 123 5.71 11.75 -0.49
N ARG A 124 4.81 12.66 -0.91
CA ARG A 124 4.66 13.98 -0.27
C ARG A 124 4.25 13.84 1.20
N TRP A 125 3.42 12.84 1.49
CA TRP A 125 2.88 12.57 2.82
C TRP A 125 3.72 11.53 3.59
N LEU A 126 4.25 10.55 2.86
CA LEU A 126 5.00 9.42 3.40
C LEU A 126 6.33 9.24 2.64
N PRO A 127 7.33 10.13 2.84
CA PRO A 127 8.58 10.11 2.07
C PRO A 127 9.40 8.82 2.20
N MET A 128 9.22 8.10 3.31
CA MET A 128 9.93 6.84 3.58
C MET A 128 9.29 5.63 2.88
N MET A 129 8.12 5.78 2.27
CA MET A 129 7.35 4.68 1.66
C MET A 129 7.67 4.58 0.16
N THR A 130 8.87 4.07 -0.11
CA THR A 130 9.45 3.90 -1.46
C THR A 130 10.16 2.55 -1.53
N ALA A 131 10.07 1.92 -2.70
CA ALA A 131 10.92 0.79 -3.06
C ALA A 131 12.10 1.24 -3.94
N LYS A 132 13.12 0.39 -4.07
CA LYS A 132 14.18 0.55 -5.08
C LYS A 132 14.48 -0.78 -5.73
N CYS A 133 14.50 -0.79 -7.06
CA CYS A 133 14.74 -1.98 -7.86
C CYS A 133 16.07 -1.83 -8.61
N ILE A 134 17.01 -2.73 -8.35
CA ILE A 134 18.34 -2.74 -8.96
C ILE A 134 18.73 -4.18 -9.30
N CYS A 135 19.15 -4.41 -10.53
CA CYS A 135 19.67 -5.67 -11.04
C CYS A 135 21.18 -5.53 -11.23
N PHE A 136 21.97 -6.41 -10.64
CA PHE A 136 23.43 -6.39 -10.74
C PHE A 136 23.97 -7.79 -11.08
N ALA A 137 25.19 -7.83 -11.60
CA ALA A 137 25.84 -9.09 -11.98
C ALA A 137 26.48 -9.77 -10.77
N GLY A 138 26.19 -11.07 -10.59
CA GLY A 138 26.75 -11.88 -9.51
C GLY A 138 26.10 -11.61 -8.16
N ASN A 139 26.69 -12.16 -7.09
CA ASN A 139 26.08 -12.18 -5.75
C ASN A 139 26.70 -11.14 -4.78
N SER A 140 27.56 -10.25 -5.28
CA SER A 140 28.25 -9.26 -4.46
C SER A 140 27.57 -7.89 -4.56
N VAL A 141 27.05 -7.41 -3.43
CA VAL A 141 26.40 -6.10 -3.28
C VAL A 141 27.40 -4.93 -3.46
N GLY A 142 28.71 -5.20 -3.37
CA GLY A 142 29.77 -4.19 -3.51
C GLY A 142 30.18 -3.84 -4.94
N SER A 143 29.51 -4.42 -5.95
CA SER A 143 29.80 -4.09 -7.35
C SER A 143 29.41 -2.64 -7.67
N LYS A 144 30.27 -1.92 -8.41
CA LYS A 144 30.01 -0.53 -8.85
C LYS A 144 29.16 -0.44 -10.13
N VAL A 145 28.78 -1.58 -10.70
CA VAL A 145 28.09 -1.68 -11.98
C VAL A 145 26.76 -2.40 -11.78
N PHE A 146 25.66 -1.73 -12.15
CA PHE A 146 24.33 -2.33 -12.27
C PHE A 146 24.02 -2.64 -13.74
N ARG A 147 23.20 -3.67 -13.97
CA ARG A 147 22.68 -4.04 -15.30
C ARG A 147 21.44 -3.25 -15.65
N ASP A 148 20.54 -3.10 -14.67
CA ASP A 148 19.29 -2.38 -14.80
C ASP A 148 18.91 -1.78 -13.44
N LYS A 149 18.20 -0.65 -13.48
CA LYS A 149 17.71 0.06 -12.30
C LYS A 149 16.45 0.84 -12.69
N VAL A 150 15.42 0.79 -11.84
CA VAL A 150 14.27 1.69 -11.97
C VAL A 150 14.65 3.07 -11.44
N ASN A 151 14.31 4.13 -12.19
CA ASN A 151 14.54 5.49 -11.72
C ASN A 151 13.65 5.79 -10.51
N ASP A 152 14.17 6.58 -9.57
CA ASP A 152 13.43 6.92 -8.36
C ASP A 152 12.07 7.60 -8.71
N ALA A 153 12.04 8.47 -9.74
CA ALA A 153 10.81 9.13 -10.20
C ALA A 153 9.75 8.17 -10.80
N ASP A 154 10.18 7.07 -11.42
CA ASP A 154 9.26 6.06 -11.97
C ASP A 154 8.72 5.15 -10.86
N MET A 155 9.43 5.05 -9.74
CA MET A 155 9.06 4.22 -8.59
C MET A 155 8.19 4.96 -7.57
N GLU A 156 8.19 6.29 -7.57
CA GLU A 156 7.27 7.07 -6.73
C GLU A 156 5.82 6.89 -7.18
N GLY A 157 4.90 6.85 -6.22
CA GLY A 157 3.49 6.55 -6.44
C GLY A 157 2.84 5.79 -5.28
N ASN A 158 1.56 5.50 -5.44
CA ASN A 158 0.83 4.63 -4.51
C ASN A 158 1.31 3.17 -4.61
N LEU A 159 0.86 2.33 -3.68
CA LEU A 159 1.33 0.96 -3.55
C LEU A 159 0.96 0.09 -4.76
N LEU A 160 -0.14 0.39 -5.45
CA LEU A 160 -0.55 -0.33 -6.66
C LEU A 160 0.42 -0.02 -7.80
N HIS A 161 0.74 1.26 -8.00
CA HIS A 161 1.76 1.69 -8.97
C HIS A 161 3.14 1.08 -8.67
N GLN A 162 3.56 1.10 -7.40
CA GLN A 162 4.82 0.50 -6.97
C GLN A 162 4.84 -1.01 -7.24
N TYR A 163 3.74 -1.71 -6.94
CA TYR A 163 3.62 -3.14 -7.19
C TYR A 163 3.77 -3.46 -8.69
N ASP A 164 3.03 -2.77 -9.55
CA ASP A 164 3.10 -2.99 -11.00
C ASP A 164 4.50 -2.69 -11.53
N THR A 165 5.11 -1.59 -11.11
CA THR A 165 6.49 -1.21 -11.48
C THR A 165 7.52 -2.25 -11.04
N ILE A 166 7.35 -2.83 -9.85
CA ILE A 166 8.22 -3.90 -9.34
C ILE A 166 8.04 -5.18 -10.15
N MET A 167 6.79 -5.55 -10.47
CA MET A 167 6.50 -6.75 -11.28
C MET A 167 7.01 -6.60 -12.72
N ASP A 168 6.89 -5.43 -13.32
CA ASP A 168 7.48 -5.11 -14.62
C ASP A 168 9.02 -5.20 -14.57
N PHE A 169 9.62 -4.75 -13.47
CA PHE A 169 11.06 -4.89 -13.25
C PHE A 169 11.48 -6.36 -13.13
N PHE A 170 10.71 -7.18 -12.43
CA PHE A 170 10.99 -8.62 -12.32
C PHE A 170 10.83 -9.33 -13.66
N THR A 171 9.71 -9.14 -14.35
CA THR A 171 9.43 -9.81 -15.63
C THR A 171 10.42 -9.46 -16.73
N ARG A 172 10.98 -8.25 -16.74
CA ARG A 172 12.00 -7.86 -17.73
C ARG A 172 13.43 -8.32 -17.39
N ASN A 173 13.72 -8.64 -16.13
CA ASN A 173 15.07 -9.02 -15.67
C ASN A 173 15.21 -10.51 -15.35
N LEU A 174 14.12 -11.22 -15.06
CA LEU A 174 14.12 -12.65 -14.83
C LEU A 174 13.90 -13.39 -16.14
N HIS A 175 14.67 -14.45 -16.37
CA HIS A 175 14.49 -15.29 -17.54
C HIS A 175 13.25 -16.19 -17.37
N ASN A 176 12.52 -16.40 -18.47
CA ASN A 176 11.56 -17.49 -18.52
C ASN A 176 12.33 -18.79 -18.76
N VAL A 177 12.31 -19.68 -17.77
CA VAL A 177 12.95 -20.99 -17.82
C VAL A 177 11.90 -22.03 -18.23
N GLN A 178 12.28 -22.93 -19.14
CA GLN A 178 11.45 -24.06 -19.53
C GLN A 178 11.35 -25.03 -18.34
N VAL A 179 10.13 -25.36 -17.91
CA VAL A 179 9.88 -26.21 -16.73
C VAL A 179 9.50 -27.65 -17.12
N GLU A 180 9.05 -27.88 -18.36
CA GLU A 180 8.63 -29.21 -18.86
C GLU A 180 9.47 -29.65 -20.07
N ASP A 181 9.56 -30.96 -20.30
CA ASP A 181 10.41 -31.56 -21.33
C ASP A 181 9.98 -31.28 -22.79
N GLU A 182 8.81 -30.69 -23.02
CA GLU A 182 8.32 -30.36 -24.36
C GLU A 182 8.67 -28.92 -24.78
N PHE A 183 9.18 -28.78 -26.00
CA PHE A 183 9.58 -27.50 -26.61
C PHE A 183 8.44 -26.46 -26.69
N ASN A 184 7.18 -26.91 -26.66
CA ASN A 184 5.99 -26.04 -26.68
C ASN A 184 5.43 -25.71 -25.28
N SER A 185 6.13 -26.10 -24.21
CA SER A 185 5.69 -25.79 -22.85
C SER A 185 5.82 -24.30 -22.55
N MET A 186 4.86 -23.75 -21.80
CA MET A 186 4.95 -22.35 -21.36
C MET A 186 6.07 -22.22 -20.32
N GLY A 187 7.07 -21.38 -20.62
CA GLY A 187 8.13 -21.06 -19.67
C GLY A 187 7.58 -20.41 -18.40
N LYS A 188 8.18 -20.71 -17.25
CA LYS A 188 7.90 -20.02 -15.98
C LYS A 188 9.07 -19.11 -15.64
N LEU A 189 8.80 -18.03 -14.91
CA LEU A 189 9.85 -17.14 -14.41
C LEU A 189 10.83 -17.93 -13.53
N GLU A 190 12.12 -17.60 -13.64
CA GLU A 190 13.22 -18.24 -12.90
C GLU A 190 13.02 -18.27 -11.38
N ILE A 191 12.22 -17.33 -10.84
CA ILE A 191 11.84 -17.27 -9.43
C ILE A 191 10.30 -17.40 -9.34
N PRO A 192 9.78 -18.42 -8.62
CA PRO A 192 8.34 -18.66 -8.47
C PRO A 192 7.65 -17.70 -7.50
#